data_AF-A0A1G5ACF4-F1
#
_entry.id   AF-A0A1G5ACF4-F1
#
_cell.length_a   1.000
_cell.length_b   1.000
_cell.length_c   1.000
_cell.angle_alpha   90.00
_cell.angle_beta   90.00
_cell.angle_gamma   90.00
#
_symmetry.space_group_name_H-M   'P 1'
#
loop_
_entity.id
_entity.type
_entity.pdbx_description
1 polymer ?
#
loop_
_entity_poly.entity_id
_entity_poly.type
_entity_poly.pdbx_seq_one_letter_code
_entity_poly.pdbx_strand_id
1 'polypeptide(L)' 'MAAKKEQNENNNLSVEEAFAKIEEKIQALEKEDISLDDSFKEYQEGMTLLKHCHEMIESVEKKVQKIATDGSLEEFE' A
#
# COMPACT_ATOMS: atom_id res chain seq x y z
N MET A 1 16.33 -4.93 -24.11
CA MET A 1 15.05 -5.45 -23.56
C MET A 1 14.99 -5.19 -22.05
N ALA A 2 15.06 -3.92 -21.60
CA ALA A 2 15.30 -3.63 -20.17
C ALA A 2 14.45 -2.47 -19.60
N ALA A 3 13.32 -2.12 -20.24
CA ALA A 3 12.56 -0.93 -19.87
C ALA A 3 11.05 -1.19 -19.64
N LYS A 4 10.67 -2.40 -19.20
CA LYS A 4 9.23 -2.75 -19.12
C LYS A 4 8.77 -3.49 -17.86
N LYS A 5 9.53 -3.45 -16.76
CA LYS A 5 9.17 -4.20 -15.54
C LYS A 5 8.44 -3.38 -14.45
N GLU A 6 8.51 -2.06 -14.46
CA GLU A 6 8.05 -1.25 -13.31
C GLU A 6 6.57 -0.84 -13.30
N GLN A 7 5.77 -1.21 -14.31
CA GLN A 7 4.39 -0.68 -14.45
C GLN A 7 3.29 -1.65 -13.99
N ASN A 8 3.61 -2.80 -13.37
CA ASN A 8 2.60 -3.82 -13.04
C ASN A 8 2.65 -4.37 -11.60
N GLU A 9 3.29 -3.68 -10.66
CA GLU A 9 3.39 -4.12 -9.25
C GLU A 9 2.44 -3.39 -8.29
N ASN A 10 1.70 -2.38 -8.74
CA ASN A 10 0.81 -1.61 -7.85
C ASN A 10 -0.54 -2.28 -7.55
N ASN A 11 -0.90 -3.39 -8.21
CA ASN A 11 -2.21 -4.01 -8.04
C ASN A 11 -2.21 -5.24 -7.12
N ASN A 12 -1.08 -5.60 -6.51
CA ASN A 12 -0.99 -6.79 -5.66
C ASN A 12 0.04 -6.66 -4.54
N LEU A 13 0.28 -5.45 -4.04
CA LEU A 13 1.10 -5.25 -2.85
C LEU A 13 0.35 -5.81 -1.65
N SER A 14 0.99 -6.69 -0.88
CA SER A 14 0.46 -7.06 0.43
C SER A 14 0.50 -5.85 1.38
N VAL A 15 -0.29 -5.91 2.46
CA VAL A 15 -0.29 -4.85 3.49
C VAL A 15 1.12 -4.66 4.06
N GLU A 16 1.84 -5.76 4.31
CA GLU A 16 3.20 -5.75 4.84
C GLU A 16 4.19 -5.07 3.88
N GLU A 17 4.13 -5.39 2.58
CA GLU A 17 4.98 -4.76 1.57
C GLU A 17 4.66 -3.28 1.38
N ALA A 18 3.38 -2.91 1.47
CA ALA A 18 2.98 -1.52 1.36
C ALA A 18 3.47 -0.70 2.57
N PHE A 19 3.46 -1.27 3.79
CA PHE A 19 4.10 -0.64 4.95
C PHE A 19 5.62 -0.52 4.79
N ALA A 20 6.30 -1.56 4.30
CA ALA A 20 7.73 -1.51 4.05
C ALA A 20 8.10 -0.37 3.07
N LYS A 21 7.33 -0.23 1.99
CA LYS A 21 7.51 0.88 1.04
C LYS A 21 7.26 2.25 1.68
N ILE A 22 6.24 2.37 2.54
CA ILE A 22 5.98 3.64 3.26
C ILE A 22 7.18 3.99 4.17
N GLU A 23 7.76 3.03 4.87
CA GLU A 23 8.98 3.25 5.67
C GLU A 23 10.16 3.69 4.80
N GLU A 24 10.35 3.09 3.62
CA GLU A 24 11.38 3.54 2.67
C GLU A 24 11.16 5.01 2.23
N LYS A 25 9.90 5.41 1.97
CA LYS A 25 9.56 6.80 1.64
C LYS A 25 9.84 7.75 2.80
N ILE A 26 9.53 7.35 4.04
CA ILE A 26 9.83 8.14 5.24
C ILE A 26 11.34 8.31 5.38
N GLN A 27 12.12 7.23 5.26
CA GLN A 27 13.58 7.29 5.30
C GLN A 27 14.16 8.18 4.20
N ALA A 28 13.56 8.18 3.01
CA ALA A 28 13.97 9.08 1.94
C ALA A 28 13.69 10.56 2.29
N LEU A 29 12.53 10.85 2.87
CA LEU A 29 12.15 12.19 3.33
C LEU A 29 13.02 12.71 4.49
N GLU A 30 13.57 11.81 5.31
CA GLU A 30 14.47 12.16 6.42
C GLU A 30 15.92 12.44 5.99
N LYS A 31 16.27 12.20 4.72
CA LYS A 31 17.62 12.50 4.21
C LYS A 31 17.88 14.00 4.22
N GLU A 32 19.02 14.42 4.76
CA GLU A 32 19.43 15.84 4.82
C GLU A 32 19.64 16.46 3.43
N ASP A 33 19.88 15.65 2.39
CA ASP A 33 20.16 16.07 1.01
C ASP A 33 18.97 15.98 0.05
N ILE A 34 17.76 15.70 0.55
CA ILE A 34 16.58 15.61 -0.33
C ILE A 34 16.21 16.99 -0.92
N SER A 35 15.99 17.02 -2.24
CA SER A 35 15.50 18.21 -2.93
C SER A 35 14.01 18.42 -2.67
N LEU A 36 13.54 19.67 -2.67
CA LEU A 36 12.12 19.96 -2.45
C LEU A 36 11.20 19.21 -3.43
N ASP A 37 11.57 19.16 -4.72
CA ASP A 37 10.83 18.43 -5.75
C ASP A 37 10.76 16.93 -5.45
N ASP A 38 11.86 16.33 -4.99
CA ASP A 38 11.88 14.92 -4.64
C ASP A 38 11.12 14.65 -3.33
N SER A 39 11.15 15.58 -2.36
CA SER A 39 10.30 15.49 -1.17
C SER A 39 8.82 15.46 -1.54
N PHE A 40 8.40 16.28 -2.51
CA PHE A 40 7.01 16.27 -2.98
C PHE A 40 6.63 14.95 -3.65
N LYS A 41 7.53 14.36 -4.45
CA LYS A 41 7.29 13.05 -5.07
C LYS A 41 7.17 11.95 -4.03
N GLU A 42 8.14 11.85 -3.11
CA GLU A 42 8.14 10.83 -2.05
C GLU A 42 6.91 10.95 -1.16
N TYR A 43 6.48 12.17 -0.84
CA TYR A 43 5.24 12.43 -0.10
C TYR A 43 3.99 11.98 -0.86
N GLN A 44 3.89 12.31 -2.15
CA GLN A 44 2.74 11.94 -2.98
C GLN A 44 2.65 10.42 -3.17
N GLU A 45 3.79 9.75 -3.37
CA GLU A 45 3.86 8.29 -3.45
C GLU A 45 3.50 7.65 -2.11
N GLY A 46 4.03 8.16 -0.99
CA GLY A 46 3.68 7.71 0.36
C GLY A 46 2.18 7.83 0.66
N MET A 47 1.55 8.94 0.28
CA MET A 47 0.09 9.11 0.41
C MET A 47 -0.71 8.12 -0.44
N THR A 48 -0.21 7.80 -1.64
CA THR A 48 -0.86 6.82 -2.52
C THR A 48 -0.78 5.41 -1.92
N LEU A 49 0.38 5.03 -1.39
CA LEU A 49 0.58 3.74 -0.70
C LEU A 49 -0.30 3.65 0.55
N LEU A 50 -0.37 4.72 1.35
CA LEU A 50 -1.20 4.76 2.56
C LEU A 50 -2.68 4.57 2.22
N LYS A 51 -3.16 5.24 1.16
CA LYS A 51 -4.53 5.07 0.68
C LYS A 51 -4.79 3.62 0.25
N HIS A 52 -3.86 3.01 -0.46
CA HIS A 52 -3.97 1.62 -0.88
C HIS A 52 -4.03 0.65 0.31
N CYS A 53 -3.16 0.82 1.32
CA CYS A 53 -3.22 0.07 2.57
C CYS A 53 -4.60 0.18 3.24
N HIS A 54 -5.14 1.39 3.32
CA HIS A 54 -6.44 1.62 3.92
C HIS A 54 -7.56 0.88 3.19
N GLU A 55 -7.58 0.94 1.86
CA GLU A 55 -8.57 0.23 1.03
C GLU A 55 -8.46 -1.30 1.17
N MET A 56 -7.25 -1.84 1.28
CA MET A 56 -7.04 -3.27 1.54
C MET A 56 -7.60 -3.70 2.89
N ILE A 57 -7.28 -2.96 3.96
CA ILE A 57 -7.77 -3.25 5.32
C ILE A 57 -9.30 -3.17 5.36
N GLU A 58 -9.88 -2.14 4.74
CA GLU A 58 -11.33 -1.99 4.67
C GLU A 58 -12.00 -3.15 3.91
N SER A 59 -11.36 -3.65 2.85
CA SER A 59 -11.84 -4.82 2.11
C SER A 59 -11.84 -6.08 2.97
N VAL A 60 -10.78 -6.31 3.74
CA VAL A 60 -10.69 -7.43 4.68
C VAL A 60 -11.74 -7.29 5.79
N GLU A 61 -11.90 -6.10 6.37
CA GLU A 61 -12.90 -5.85 7.41
C GLU A 61 -14.33 -6.13 6.90
N LYS A 62 -14.66 -5.66 5.69
CA LYS A 62 -15.94 -5.95 5.04
C LYS A 62 -16.18 -7.44 4.81
N LYS A 63 -15.14 -8.18 4.40
CA LYS A 63 -15.22 -9.65 4.25
C LYS A 63 -15.50 -10.33 5.60
N VAL A 64 -14.81 -9.92 6.66
CA VAL A 64 -15.01 -10.43 8.03
C VAL A 64 -16.41 -10.08 8.56
N GLN A 65 -16.93 -8.87 8.31
CA GLN A 65 -18.27 -8.47 8.73
C GLN A 65 -19.38 -9.25 8.02
N LYS A 66 -19.21 -9.57 6.73
CA LYS A 66 -20.18 -10.41 5.99
C LYS A 66 -20.30 -11.79 6.61
N ILE A 67 -19.18 -12.41 6.99
CA ILE A 67 -19.14 -13.68 7.73
C ILE A 67 -19.93 -13.57 9.05
N ALA A 68 -19.72 -12.50 9.81
CA ALA A 68 -20.32 -12.35 11.15
C ALA A 68 -21.85 -12.10 11.13
N THR A 69 -22.40 -11.63 10.00
CA THR A 69 -23.82 -11.23 9.90
C THR A 69 -24.75 -12.39 9.53
N ASP A 70 -24.23 -13.43 8.87
CA ASP A 70 -24.96 -14.64 8.47
C ASP A 70 -24.82 -15.78 9.51
N GLY A 71 -23.84 -15.71 10.41
CA GLY A 71 -23.55 -16.82 11.33
C GLY A 71 -22.89 -18.03 10.63
N SER A 72 -22.61 -17.94 9.34
CA SER A 72 -21.86 -18.90 8.54
C SER A 72 -20.48 -18.33 8.21
N LEU A 73 -19.42 -19.06 8.59
CA LEU A 73 -18.08 -18.86 8.06
C LEU A 73 -18.05 -19.48 6.66
N GLU A 74 -18.33 -18.71 5.61
CA GLU A 74 -18.00 -19.15 4.25
C GLU A 74 -16.47 -19.26 4.16
N GLU A 75 -16.00 -20.49 3.94
CA GLU A 75 -14.59 -20.87 3.87
C GLU A 75 -13.87 -20.05 2.80
N PHE A 76 -12.66 -19.59 3.14
CA PHE A 76 -11.77 -18.89 2.23
C PHE A 76 -11.31 -19.87 1.12
N GLU A 77 -11.74 -19.67 -0.12
CA GLU A 77 -11.01 -20.13 -1.33
C GLU A 77 -10.10 -19.02 -1.87
#